data_AF-A0A8T0K7F1-F1
#
_entry.id   AF-A0A8T0K7F1-F1
#
_cell.length_a   1.000
_cell.length_b   1.000
_cell.length_c   1.000
_cell.angle_alpha   90.00
_cell.angle_beta   90.00
_cell.angle_gamma   90.00
#
_symmetry.space_group_name_H-M   'P 1'
#
loop_
_entity.id
_entity.type
_entity.pdbx_description
1 polymer ?
#
loop_
_entity_poly.entity_id
_entity_poly.type
_entity_poly.pdbx_seq_one_letter_code
_entity_poly.pdbx_strand_id
1 'polypeptide(L)'
;MFYSLHDAAEFHAAARAVGGCGVYVSDKPGQHDFNVLKKLVLPDGSVLRARYPGRPSRDCLFVDPVMDKKSLLKIWNLNKCGGVIAIFNCQGTGSWPGLESKTEEEDIIFELSGKVSPSDIEYFEEVSGGPWTQDCAVFRFNTGSLTRLSKKESFDVTLKVLQCEVFTVSPIKVYNQTIQFAPIGLTNMYNSGGAVEAVEFSDSSESKIHIRGRGEGEFGAYSNLRPKSCSVNSEDLEFKFREEDKLFAVTIPAKNTSWDITICY
;
A
#
# COMPACT_ATOMS: atom_id res chain seq x y z
N MET A 1 2.10 -3.12 -19.14
CA MET A 1 1.19 -4.07 -19.79
C MET A 1 1.18 -5.38 -19.00
N PHE A 2 0.03 -6.03 -18.83
CA PHE A 2 -0.10 -7.37 -18.23
C PHE A 2 -1.43 -8.00 -18.65
N TYR A 3 -1.59 -9.30 -18.39
CA TYR A 3 -2.87 -10.01 -18.49
C TYR A 3 -3.49 -10.08 -17.09
N SER A 4 -4.73 -9.62 -16.93
CA SER A 4 -5.44 -9.70 -15.66
C SER A 4 -5.99 -11.10 -15.40
N LEU A 5 -6.27 -11.88 -16.46
CA LEU A 5 -6.64 -13.28 -16.38
C LEU A 5 -5.41 -14.17 -16.63
N HIS A 6 -4.53 -14.27 -15.63
CA HIS A 6 -3.30 -15.04 -15.68
C HIS A 6 -2.83 -15.40 -14.27
N ASP A 7 -2.12 -16.51 -14.09
CA ASP A 7 -1.66 -16.97 -12.76
C ASP A 7 -0.75 -15.95 -12.05
N ALA A 8 -0.01 -15.16 -12.83
CA ALA A 8 0.85 -14.05 -12.36
C ALA A 8 0.16 -12.67 -12.36
N ALA A 9 -1.17 -12.60 -12.48
CA ALA A 9 -1.89 -11.32 -12.61
C ALA A 9 -1.72 -10.42 -11.38
N GLU A 10 -1.92 -10.94 -10.17
CA GLU A 10 -1.74 -10.21 -8.91
C GLU A 10 -0.32 -9.64 -8.79
N PHE A 11 0.69 -10.45 -9.15
CA PHE A 11 2.10 -10.07 -9.14
C PHE A 11 2.38 -8.88 -10.06
N HIS A 12 1.91 -8.95 -11.32
CA HIS A 12 2.09 -7.85 -12.25
C HIS A 12 1.24 -6.62 -11.92
N ALA A 13 0.03 -6.81 -11.39
CA ALA A 13 -0.84 -5.74 -10.95
C ALA A 13 -0.19 -4.92 -9.83
N ALA A 14 0.29 -5.59 -8.77
CA ALA A 14 1.05 -4.97 -7.68
C ALA A 14 2.27 -4.19 -8.20
N ALA A 15 3.00 -4.74 -9.18
CA ALA A 15 4.12 -4.05 -9.82
C ALA A 15 3.68 -2.76 -10.56
N ARG A 16 2.48 -2.71 -11.15
CA ARG A 16 1.95 -1.47 -11.75
C ARG A 16 1.55 -0.44 -10.69
N ALA A 17 0.93 -0.90 -9.61
CA ALA A 17 0.50 -0.04 -8.51
C ALA A 17 1.68 0.68 -7.84
N VAL A 18 2.73 -0.08 -7.47
CA VAL A 18 3.95 0.49 -6.87
C VAL A 18 4.81 1.22 -7.89
N GLY A 19 4.75 0.84 -9.17
CA GLY A 19 5.64 1.33 -10.22
C GLY A 19 5.42 2.79 -10.61
N GLY A 20 4.32 3.42 -10.19
CA GLY A 20 3.97 4.80 -10.60
C GLY A 20 3.74 4.94 -12.10
N CYS A 21 3.40 3.84 -12.78
CA CYS A 21 3.30 3.74 -14.23
C CYS A 21 1.84 3.67 -14.70
N GLY A 22 1.62 3.78 -16.02
CA GLY A 22 0.30 3.55 -16.61
C GLY A 22 -0.13 2.08 -16.50
N VAL A 23 -1.43 1.85 -16.33
CA VAL A 23 -2.02 0.50 -16.33
C VAL A 23 -2.51 0.18 -17.74
N TYR A 24 -1.86 -0.80 -18.36
CA TYR A 24 -2.23 -1.32 -19.69
C TYR A 24 -2.53 -2.80 -19.56
N VAL A 25 -3.67 -3.21 -20.08
CA VAL A 25 -4.17 -4.59 -20.01
C VAL A 25 -4.25 -5.14 -21.42
N SER A 26 -3.73 -6.35 -21.63
CA SER A 26 -3.70 -7.01 -22.95
C SER A 26 -4.57 -8.26 -23.02
N ASP A 27 -5.50 -8.41 -22.10
CA ASP A 27 -6.46 -9.50 -22.11
C ASP A 27 -7.17 -9.64 -23.45
N LYS A 28 -7.56 -10.88 -23.75
CA LYS A 28 -8.46 -11.14 -24.86
C LYS A 28 -9.80 -10.42 -24.60
N PRO A 29 -10.47 -9.88 -25.63
CA PRO A 29 -11.78 -9.26 -25.45
C PRO A 29 -12.75 -10.18 -24.69
N GLY A 30 -13.36 -9.65 -23.63
CA GLY A 30 -14.30 -10.40 -22.78
C GLY A 30 -13.66 -11.34 -21.76
N GLN A 31 -12.33 -11.40 -21.66
CA GLN A 31 -11.58 -12.29 -20.75
C GLN A 31 -10.78 -11.47 -19.73
N HIS A 32 -11.49 -10.62 -18.97
CA HIS A 32 -10.90 -9.76 -17.95
C HIS A 32 -11.20 -10.30 -16.55
N ASP A 33 -10.19 -10.26 -15.67
CA ASP A 33 -10.41 -10.41 -14.23
C ASP A 33 -10.68 -9.05 -13.59
N PHE A 34 -11.97 -8.74 -13.44
CA PHE A 34 -12.40 -7.49 -12.81
C PHE A 34 -12.00 -7.38 -11.32
N ASN A 35 -11.72 -8.49 -10.62
CA ASN A 35 -11.27 -8.43 -9.23
C ASN A 35 -9.88 -7.83 -9.14
N VAL A 36 -8.97 -8.22 -10.04
CA VAL A 36 -7.62 -7.64 -10.13
C VAL A 36 -7.69 -6.18 -10.58
N LEU A 37 -8.49 -5.89 -11.61
CA LEU A 37 -8.59 -4.55 -12.18
C LEU A 37 -9.17 -3.52 -11.20
N LYS A 38 -10.18 -3.91 -10.41
CA LYS A 38 -10.80 -3.04 -9.39
C LYS A 38 -9.87 -2.71 -8.22
N LYS A 39 -8.76 -3.43 -8.04
CA LYS A 39 -7.70 -3.09 -7.05
C LYS A 39 -6.70 -2.06 -7.60
N LEU A 40 -6.75 -1.75 -8.90
CA LEU A 40 -5.85 -0.82 -9.60
C LEU A 40 -6.53 0.47 -10.08
N VAL A 41 -7.76 0.33 -10.59
CA VAL A 41 -8.47 1.38 -11.31
C VAL A 41 -9.74 1.75 -10.55
N LEU A 42 -9.96 3.04 -10.37
CA LEU A 42 -11.18 3.59 -9.78
C LEU A 42 -12.37 3.50 -10.77
N PRO A 43 -13.62 3.60 -10.30
CA PRO A 43 -14.80 3.55 -11.17
C PRO A 43 -14.81 4.63 -12.28
N ASP A 44 -14.15 5.76 -12.04
CA ASP A 44 -14.00 6.86 -13.00
C ASP A 44 -12.92 6.58 -14.08
N GLY A 45 -12.29 5.40 -14.05
CA GLY A 45 -11.23 4.98 -14.96
C GLY A 45 -9.84 5.54 -14.61
N SER A 46 -9.73 6.37 -13.57
CA SER A 46 -8.45 6.89 -13.11
C SER A 46 -7.71 5.88 -12.22
N VAL A 47 -6.40 6.07 -12.05
CA VAL A 47 -5.56 5.19 -11.23
C VAL A 47 -5.00 5.94 -10.04
N LEU A 48 -4.79 5.23 -8.94
CA LEU A 48 -4.09 5.72 -7.75
C LEU A 48 -2.57 5.67 -7.99
N ARG A 49 -2.09 6.46 -8.95
CA ARG A 49 -0.68 6.46 -9.37
C ARG A 49 0.20 7.10 -8.30
N ALA A 50 1.23 6.39 -7.88
CA ALA A 50 2.29 6.94 -7.02
C ALA A 50 3.09 8.06 -7.74
N ARG A 51 3.79 8.88 -6.97
CA ARG A 51 4.42 10.13 -7.43
C ARG A 51 5.67 9.93 -8.29
N TYR A 52 6.48 8.93 -7.96
CA TYR A 52 7.77 8.68 -8.61
C TYR A 52 7.69 7.45 -9.53
N PRO A 53 8.70 7.18 -10.37
CA PRO A 53 8.88 5.82 -10.89
C PRO A 53 9.21 4.87 -9.73
N GLY A 54 8.71 3.63 -9.78
CA GLY A 54 9.06 2.61 -8.80
C GLY A 54 10.55 2.33 -8.79
N ARG A 55 11.17 2.28 -7.61
CA ARG A 55 12.62 2.07 -7.44
C ARG A 55 12.88 0.86 -6.55
N PRO A 56 13.90 0.05 -6.84
CA PRO A 56 14.37 -0.94 -5.89
C PRO A 56 14.76 -0.26 -4.58
N SER A 57 14.50 -0.93 -3.45
CA SER A 57 15.10 -0.51 -2.18
C SER A 57 16.62 -0.67 -2.24
N ARG A 58 17.31 0.08 -1.40
CA ARG A 58 18.78 0.17 -1.44
C ARG A 58 19.49 -1.17 -1.25
N ASP A 59 18.91 -2.07 -0.46
CA ASP A 59 19.41 -3.42 -0.21
C ASP A 59 19.17 -4.39 -1.39
N CYS A 60 18.33 -4.03 -2.36
CA CYS A 60 18.11 -4.82 -3.58
C CYS A 60 18.99 -4.38 -4.77
N LEU A 61 19.79 -3.31 -4.66
CA LEU A 61 20.48 -2.72 -5.82
C LEU A 61 21.57 -3.61 -6.45
N PHE A 62 22.23 -4.43 -5.64
CA PHE A 62 23.38 -5.25 -6.06
C PHE A 62 23.17 -6.75 -5.80
N VAL A 63 21.90 -7.18 -5.72
CA VAL A 63 21.53 -8.59 -5.58
C VAL A 63 20.84 -9.07 -6.86
N ASP A 64 20.85 -10.38 -7.08
CA ASP A 64 20.10 -11.00 -8.18
C ASP A 64 18.80 -11.60 -7.62
N PRO A 65 17.67 -10.85 -7.60
CA PRO A 65 16.42 -11.33 -7.04
C PRO A 65 15.75 -12.43 -7.89
N VAL A 66 16.36 -12.81 -9.01
CA VAL A 66 15.78 -13.72 -10.00
C VAL A 66 16.47 -15.08 -9.98
N MET A 67 17.77 -15.14 -9.68
CA MET A 67 18.53 -16.41 -9.77
C MET A 67 19.33 -16.77 -8.51
N ASP A 68 19.47 -15.89 -7.52
CA ASP A 68 20.36 -16.15 -6.37
C ASP A 68 19.80 -17.12 -5.32
N LYS A 69 18.52 -17.54 -5.46
CA LYS A 69 17.76 -18.40 -4.55
C LYS A 69 17.71 -17.88 -3.09
N LYS A 70 17.87 -16.56 -2.89
CA LYS A 70 18.02 -15.94 -1.56
C LYS A 70 17.26 -14.64 -1.42
N SER A 71 17.28 -13.80 -2.46
CA SER A 71 16.81 -12.42 -2.38
C SER A 71 15.37 -12.26 -2.88
N LEU A 72 14.59 -11.47 -2.15
CA LEU A 72 13.34 -10.89 -2.63
C LEU A 72 13.62 -9.55 -3.31
N LEU A 73 12.84 -9.20 -4.33
CA LEU A 73 12.85 -7.85 -4.90
C LEU A 73 11.88 -6.96 -4.12
N LYS A 74 12.37 -5.85 -3.57
CA LYS A 74 11.54 -4.80 -2.96
C LYS A 74 11.55 -3.57 -3.85
N ILE A 75 10.37 -3.09 -4.21
CA ILE A 75 10.17 -1.83 -4.93
C ILE A 75 9.42 -0.88 -4.02
N TRP A 76 9.84 0.38 -3.97
CA TRP A 76 9.16 1.42 -3.20
C TRP A 76 8.75 2.60 -4.08
N ASN A 77 7.78 3.37 -3.57
CA ASN A 77 7.33 4.63 -4.15
C ASN A 77 6.66 5.52 -3.08
N LEU A 78 6.31 6.75 -3.46
CA LEU A 78 5.74 7.76 -2.59
C LEU A 78 4.35 8.21 -3.06
N ASN A 79 3.44 8.44 -2.13
CA ASN A 79 2.13 9.07 -2.34
C ASN A 79 2.13 10.50 -1.78
N LYS A 80 0.97 11.18 -1.76
CA LYS A 80 0.87 12.55 -1.20
C LYS A 80 1.06 12.57 0.32
N CYS A 81 0.59 11.54 1.03
CA CYS A 81 0.58 11.51 2.50
C CYS A 81 1.32 10.31 3.13
N GLY A 82 1.98 9.48 2.32
CA GLY A 82 2.67 8.26 2.78
C GLY A 82 3.48 7.64 1.65
N GLY A 83 3.87 6.37 1.80
CA GLY A 83 4.56 5.59 0.79
C GLY A 83 3.96 4.21 0.58
N VAL A 84 4.44 3.53 -0.45
CA VAL A 84 4.04 2.17 -0.79
C VAL A 84 5.29 1.34 -1.07
N ILE A 85 5.34 0.12 -0.54
CA ILE A 85 6.40 -0.86 -0.78
C ILE A 85 5.71 -2.12 -1.31
N ALA A 86 6.21 -2.69 -2.40
CA ALA A 86 5.79 -4.00 -2.85
C ALA A 86 6.99 -4.94 -2.91
N ILE A 87 6.77 -6.17 -2.49
CA ILE A 87 7.80 -7.18 -2.34
C ILE A 87 7.42 -8.39 -3.17
N PHE A 88 8.39 -8.90 -3.90
CA PHE A 88 8.20 -9.88 -4.94
C PHE A 88 9.22 -11.01 -4.80
N ASN A 89 8.74 -12.26 -4.85
CA ASN A 89 9.63 -13.39 -5.06
C ASN A 89 9.72 -13.67 -6.58
N CYS A 90 10.83 -13.21 -7.18
CA CYS A 90 11.08 -13.32 -8.62
C CYS A 90 11.93 -14.54 -8.99
N GLN A 91 12.21 -15.45 -8.06
CA GLN A 91 13.15 -16.55 -8.29
C GLN A 91 12.70 -17.45 -9.44
N GLY A 92 13.65 -17.88 -10.27
CA GLY A 92 13.40 -18.75 -11.43
C GLY A 92 12.77 -18.06 -12.63
N THR A 93 12.59 -16.74 -12.63
CA THR A 93 11.96 -16.00 -13.74
C THR A 93 12.95 -15.48 -14.81
N GLY A 94 14.24 -15.72 -14.63
CA GLY A 94 15.30 -15.11 -15.44
C GLY A 94 16.10 -16.12 -16.25
N SER A 95 16.58 -15.66 -17.40
CA SER A 95 17.72 -16.24 -18.08
C SER A 95 18.71 -15.11 -18.33
N TRP A 96 19.92 -15.23 -17.77
CA TRP A 96 20.98 -14.27 -18.01
C TRP A 96 21.78 -14.71 -19.25
N PRO A 97 21.86 -13.90 -20.32
CA PRO A 97 22.69 -14.23 -21.48
C PRO A 97 24.14 -14.46 -21.05
N GLY A 98 24.68 -15.64 -21.31
CA GLY A 98 26.05 -16.03 -20.91
C GLY A 98 26.17 -16.72 -19.54
N LEU A 99 25.09 -16.80 -18.77
CA LEU A 99 24.95 -17.67 -17.59
C LEU A 99 23.96 -18.79 -17.94
N GLU A 100 24.37 -19.70 -18.83
CA GLU A 100 23.59 -20.91 -19.11
C GLU A 100 23.67 -21.85 -17.91
N SER A 101 22.84 -21.65 -16.89
CA SER A 101 22.57 -22.73 -15.94
C SER A 101 21.64 -23.72 -16.61
N LYS A 102 22.14 -24.93 -16.89
CA LYS A 102 21.28 -26.10 -17.05
C LYS A 102 20.48 -26.23 -15.76
N THR A 103 19.25 -25.75 -15.76
CA THR A 103 18.39 -25.92 -14.60
C THR A 103 17.67 -27.22 -14.83
N GLU A 104 18.17 -28.28 -14.18
CA GLU A 104 17.42 -29.51 -13.98
C GLU A 104 16.06 -29.11 -13.37
N GLU A 105 14.99 -29.66 -13.94
CA GLU A 105 13.62 -29.52 -13.47
C GLU A 105 13.50 -30.16 -12.08
N GLU A 106 14.01 -29.50 -11.05
CA GLU A 106 13.68 -29.84 -9.67
C GLU A 106 12.51 -28.94 -9.25
N ASP A 107 11.41 -29.58 -8.84
CA ASP A 107 10.22 -29.01 -8.20
C ASP A 107 10.57 -28.28 -6.89
N ILE A 108 11.30 -27.17 -6.96
CA ILE A 108 11.71 -26.47 -5.75
C ILE A 108 10.75 -25.31 -5.51
N ILE A 109 9.83 -25.58 -4.57
CA ILE A 109 9.04 -24.55 -3.89
C ILE A 109 10.01 -23.68 -3.08
N PHE A 110 10.57 -22.64 -3.72
CA PHE A 110 11.42 -21.66 -3.05
C PHE A 110 10.56 -20.66 -2.29
N GLU A 111 10.27 -20.98 -1.04
CA GLU A 111 9.77 -20.00 -0.07
C GLU A 111 10.96 -19.18 0.44
N LEU A 112 10.93 -17.87 0.20
CA LEU A 112 11.97 -16.94 0.64
C LEU A 112 11.40 -16.02 1.72
N SER A 113 12.23 -15.76 2.73
CA SER A 113 11.95 -14.77 3.76
C SER A 113 12.84 -13.55 3.58
N GLY A 114 12.27 -12.37 3.76
CA GLY A 114 12.99 -11.09 3.72
C GLY A 114 12.43 -10.12 4.75
N LYS A 115 13.10 -8.98 4.89
CA LYS A 115 12.72 -7.94 5.85
C LYS A 115 12.17 -6.72 5.16
N VAL A 116 11.14 -6.15 5.78
CA VAL A 116 10.47 -4.93 5.32
C VAL A 116 10.63 -3.87 6.38
N SER A 117 11.03 -2.67 5.99
CA SER A 117 11.16 -1.53 6.91
C SER A 117 10.58 -0.25 6.29
N PRO A 118 10.02 0.68 7.08
CA PRO A 118 9.66 2.00 6.59
C PRO A 118 10.87 2.74 6.01
N SER A 119 12.09 2.43 6.46
CA SER A 119 13.33 2.99 5.91
C SER A 119 13.66 2.52 4.49
N ASP A 120 12.94 1.54 3.94
CA ASP A 120 13.08 1.13 2.54
C ASP A 120 12.56 2.22 1.56
N ILE A 121 11.78 3.21 2.05
CA ILE A 121 11.32 4.36 1.28
C ILE A 121 12.31 5.53 1.47
N GLU A 122 13.14 5.82 0.46
CA GLU A 122 14.25 6.80 0.62
C GLU A 122 13.80 8.26 0.80
N TYR A 123 12.63 8.64 0.27
CA TYR A 123 12.14 10.04 0.29
C TYR A 123 10.98 10.23 1.27
N PHE A 124 10.93 9.42 2.33
CA PHE A 124 9.79 9.42 3.25
C PHE A 124 9.62 10.74 4.02
N GLU A 125 10.70 11.49 4.20
CA GLU A 125 10.73 12.81 4.85
C GLU A 125 9.85 13.84 4.12
N GLU A 126 9.63 13.69 2.81
CA GLU A 126 8.75 14.59 2.03
C GLU A 126 7.29 14.53 2.47
N VAL A 127 6.84 13.41 3.05
CA VAL A 127 5.43 13.18 3.43
C VAL A 127 5.22 13.07 4.93
N SER A 128 6.29 12.75 5.67
CA SER A 128 6.22 12.65 7.12
C SER A 128 5.98 14.00 7.78
N GLY A 129 6.71 15.05 7.39
CA GLY A 129 6.60 16.40 7.96
C GLY A 129 6.65 16.44 9.51
N GLY A 130 6.44 17.62 10.08
CA GLY A 130 6.01 17.72 11.49
C GLY A 130 4.48 17.61 11.56
N PRO A 131 3.87 17.04 12.61
CA PRO A 131 4.42 16.51 13.87
C PRO A 131 4.53 14.95 13.87
N TRP A 132 5.45 14.38 13.08
CA TRP A 132 5.67 12.93 13.00
C TRP A 132 6.38 12.34 14.24
N THR A 133 5.87 11.22 14.76
CA THR A 133 6.44 10.50 15.93
C THR A 133 7.70 9.69 15.65
N GLN A 134 8.17 9.60 14.40
CA GLN A 134 9.12 8.59 13.89
C GLN A 134 8.55 7.17 13.78
N ASP A 135 7.29 6.95 14.14
CA ASP A 135 6.59 5.69 13.92
C ASP A 135 5.70 5.77 12.68
N CYS A 136 5.50 4.62 12.06
CA CYS A 136 4.66 4.46 10.88
C CYS A 136 3.56 3.44 11.17
N ALA A 137 2.39 3.68 10.60
CA ALA A 137 1.38 2.67 10.44
C ALA A 137 1.67 1.94 9.12
N VAL A 138 1.94 0.64 9.21
CA VAL A 138 2.23 -0.22 8.07
C VAL A 138 1.05 -1.16 7.86
N PHE A 139 0.32 -0.95 6.77
CA PHE A 139 -0.84 -1.75 6.39
C PHE A 139 -0.43 -2.79 5.36
N ARG A 140 -0.69 -4.07 5.64
CA ARG A 140 -0.46 -5.21 4.74
C ARG A 140 -1.73 -5.47 3.92
N PHE A 141 -1.61 -5.36 2.60
CA PHE A 141 -2.75 -5.43 1.70
C PHE A 141 -3.46 -6.79 1.74
N ASN A 142 -2.73 -7.90 1.56
CA ASN A 142 -3.39 -9.21 1.39
C ASN A 142 -4.15 -9.68 2.64
N THR A 143 -3.67 -9.33 3.84
CA THR A 143 -4.27 -9.76 5.12
C THR A 143 -5.16 -8.70 5.75
N GLY A 144 -5.12 -7.44 5.29
CA GLY A 144 -5.81 -6.33 5.92
C GLY A 144 -5.33 -6.03 7.35
N SER A 145 -4.10 -6.41 7.70
CA SER A 145 -3.54 -6.20 9.05
C SER A 145 -2.75 -4.90 9.14
N LEU A 146 -2.90 -4.18 10.25
CA LEU A 146 -2.15 -2.96 10.54
C LEU A 146 -1.08 -3.24 11.60
N THR A 147 0.09 -2.64 11.46
CA THR A 147 1.15 -2.73 12.47
C THR A 147 1.81 -1.37 12.64
N ARG A 148 1.98 -0.95 13.89
CA ARG A 148 2.81 0.21 14.22
C ARG A 148 4.26 -0.22 14.26
N LEU A 149 5.12 0.52 13.56
CA LEU A 149 6.53 0.17 13.40
C LEU A 149 7.37 1.44 13.45
N SER A 150 8.46 1.45 14.21
CA SER A 150 9.38 2.60 14.16
C SER A 150 10.09 2.66 12.81
N LYS A 151 10.55 3.85 12.39
CA LYS A 151 11.15 4.07 11.06
C LYS A 151 12.26 3.06 10.69
N LYS A 152 13.09 2.68 11.67
CA LYS A 152 14.27 1.80 11.46
C LYS A 152 14.00 0.34 11.78
N GLU A 153 12.83 0.04 12.33
CA GLU A 153 12.46 -1.32 12.67
C GLU A 153 11.99 -2.05 11.41
N SER A 154 12.04 -3.38 11.48
CA SER A 154 11.68 -4.25 10.38
C SER A 154 10.94 -5.48 10.87
N PHE A 155 10.06 -6.03 10.06
CA PHE A 155 9.45 -7.34 10.29
C PHE A 155 9.69 -8.27 9.10
N ASP A 156 9.52 -9.57 9.34
CA ASP A 156 9.72 -10.60 8.34
C ASP A 156 8.48 -10.76 7.44
N VAL A 157 8.74 -10.98 6.16
CA VAL A 157 7.76 -11.39 5.16
C VAL A 157 8.27 -12.64 4.48
N THR A 158 7.36 -13.56 4.20
CA THR A 158 7.70 -14.84 3.59
C THR A 158 6.80 -15.06 2.38
N LEU A 159 7.42 -15.33 1.23
CA LEU A 159 6.74 -15.42 -0.07
C LEU A 159 7.22 -16.64 -0.84
N LYS A 160 6.27 -17.37 -1.43
CA LYS A 160 6.58 -18.39 -2.45
C LYS A 160 6.86 -17.72 -3.79
N VAL A 161 7.46 -18.46 -4.71
CA VAL A 161 7.70 -18.01 -6.09
C VAL A 161 6.41 -17.46 -6.71
N LEU A 162 6.51 -16.35 -7.43
CA LEU A 162 5.40 -15.59 -8.03
C LEU A 162 4.37 -15.02 -7.04
N GLN A 163 4.62 -15.06 -5.73
CA GLN A 163 3.84 -14.30 -4.77
C GLN A 163 4.42 -12.90 -4.55
N CYS A 164 3.54 -11.99 -4.19
CA CYS A 164 3.88 -10.64 -3.78
C CYS A 164 3.03 -10.16 -2.61
N GLU A 165 3.55 -9.17 -1.89
CA GLU A 165 2.82 -8.44 -0.86
C GLU A 165 2.98 -6.94 -1.10
N VAL A 166 1.95 -6.17 -0.79
CA VAL A 166 1.97 -4.70 -0.89
C VAL A 166 1.72 -4.09 0.48
N PHE A 167 2.58 -3.16 0.85
CA PHE A 167 2.54 -2.45 2.11
C PHE A 167 2.28 -0.98 1.87
N THR A 168 1.27 -0.43 2.53
CA THR A 168 1.12 1.02 2.65
C THR A 168 1.79 1.47 3.93
N VAL A 169 2.67 2.46 3.84
CA VAL A 169 3.43 3.01 4.96
C VAL A 169 3.00 4.44 5.16
N SER A 170 2.29 4.73 6.25
CA SER A 170 1.84 6.08 6.58
C SER A 170 2.52 6.60 7.85
N PRO A 171 3.07 7.82 7.85
CA PRO A 171 3.67 8.42 9.04
C PRO A 171 2.60 8.69 10.11
N ILE A 172 2.86 8.31 11.37
CA ILE A 172 1.97 8.58 12.50
C ILE A 172 2.24 9.99 13.02
N LYS A 173 1.27 10.89 12.87
CA LYS A 173 1.38 12.29 13.29
C LYS A 173 0.58 12.54 14.57
N VAL A 174 1.08 13.44 15.41
CA VAL A 174 0.42 13.83 16.67
C VAL A 174 -0.41 15.10 16.48
N TYR A 175 -1.70 15.03 16.76
CA TYR A 175 -2.65 16.13 16.73
C TYR A 175 -3.16 16.40 18.15
N ASN A 176 -3.32 17.68 18.51
CA ASN A 176 -3.72 18.11 19.86
C ASN A 176 -3.01 17.34 21.00
N GLN A 177 -1.70 17.11 20.86
CA GLN A 177 -0.82 16.39 21.79
C GLN A 177 -1.15 14.92 22.09
N THR A 178 -2.39 14.47 21.89
CA THR A 178 -2.92 13.20 22.38
C THR A 178 -3.36 12.26 21.26
N ILE A 179 -3.83 12.80 20.14
CA ILE A 179 -4.34 12.03 19.01
C ILE A 179 -3.16 11.67 18.11
N GLN A 180 -2.94 10.39 17.88
CA GLN A 180 -1.94 9.88 16.95
C GLN A 180 -2.67 9.24 15.78
N PHE A 181 -2.46 9.79 14.58
CA PHE A 181 -3.23 9.41 13.41
C PHE A 181 -2.34 9.24 12.17
N ALA A 182 -2.69 8.27 11.33
CA ALA A 182 -2.02 8.03 10.05
C ALA A 182 -3.03 7.51 9.01
N PRO A 183 -3.26 8.21 7.88
CA PRO A 183 -4.19 7.74 6.86
C PRO A 183 -3.61 6.55 6.09
N ILE A 184 -4.34 5.44 5.97
CA ILE A 184 -3.94 4.33 5.10
C ILE A 184 -4.51 4.52 3.70
N GLY A 185 -5.75 5.00 3.59
CA GLY A 185 -6.43 5.20 2.31
C GLY A 185 -7.41 4.07 2.00
N LEU A 186 -7.64 3.77 0.71
CA LEU A 186 -8.60 2.74 0.30
C LEU A 186 -7.99 1.34 0.46
N THR A 187 -8.39 0.58 1.49
CA THR A 187 -7.77 -0.70 1.86
C THR A 187 -7.97 -1.79 0.82
N ASN A 188 -8.96 -1.64 -0.06
CA ASN A 188 -9.23 -2.49 -1.21
C ASN A 188 -8.35 -2.22 -2.44
N MET A 189 -7.45 -1.24 -2.38
CA MET A 189 -6.56 -0.87 -3.49
C MET A 189 -5.11 -1.26 -3.18
N TYR A 190 -4.37 -1.77 -4.17
CA TYR A 190 -2.94 -2.11 -3.98
C TYR A 190 -2.14 -0.89 -3.51
N ASN A 191 -2.34 0.26 -4.15
CA ASN A 191 -1.76 1.53 -3.70
C ASN A 191 -2.79 2.31 -2.86
N SER A 192 -3.10 1.78 -1.67
CA SER A 192 -4.11 2.32 -0.76
C SER A 192 -3.93 3.82 -0.48
N GLY A 193 -2.71 4.22 -0.10
CA GLY A 193 -2.38 5.61 0.22
C GLY A 193 -2.43 6.57 -0.96
N GLY A 194 -2.52 6.06 -2.20
CA GLY A 194 -2.69 6.89 -3.40
C GLY A 194 -4.06 7.56 -3.48
N ALA A 195 -5.05 7.07 -2.71
CA ALA A 195 -6.39 7.66 -2.63
C ALA A 195 -6.43 8.93 -1.76
N VAL A 196 -5.46 9.10 -0.87
CA VAL A 196 -5.41 10.21 0.10
C VAL A 196 -4.74 11.41 -0.53
N GLU A 197 -5.44 12.54 -0.54
CA GLU A 197 -4.95 13.79 -1.12
C GLU A 197 -4.39 14.76 -0.09
N ALA A 198 -5.06 14.88 1.06
CA ALA A 198 -4.65 15.76 2.14
C ALA A 198 -5.18 15.25 3.48
N VAL A 199 -4.45 15.56 4.55
CA VAL A 199 -4.92 15.43 5.93
C VAL A 199 -4.71 16.76 6.62
N GLU A 200 -5.79 17.31 7.15
CA GLU A 200 -5.84 18.59 7.83
C GLU A 200 -6.44 18.41 9.22
N PHE A 201 -6.00 19.23 10.16
CA PHE A 201 -6.46 19.18 11.54
C PHE A 201 -7.11 20.51 11.91
N SER A 202 -8.28 20.46 12.53
CA SER A 202 -8.93 21.64 13.09
C SER A 202 -9.20 21.42 14.58
N ASP A 203 -8.82 22.43 15.37
CA ASP A 203 -9.00 22.44 16.83
C ASP A 203 -9.88 23.63 17.18
N SER A 204 -11.19 23.38 17.20
CA SER A 204 -12.20 24.41 17.53
C SER A 204 -12.87 24.08 18.86
N SER A 205 -14.12 23.64 18.84
CA SER A 205 -14.82 23.09 20.01
C SER A 205 -14.54 21.60 20.23
N GLU A 206 -14.25 20.88 19.15
CA GLU A 206 -13.84 19.48 19.12
C GLU A 206 -12.63 19.35 18.21
N SER A 207 -11.73 18.42 18.53
CA SER A 207 -10.58 18.11 17.69
C SER A 207 -11.04 17.25 16.51
N LYS A 208 -10.86 17.76 15.29
CA LYS A 208 -11.30 17.10 14.06
C LYS A 208 -10.15 16.86 13.10
N ILE A 209 -10.13 15.66 12.51
CA ILE A 209 -9.24 15.32 11.41
C ILE A 209 -10.06 15.30 10.12
N HIS A 210 -9.69 16.15 9.17
CA HIS A 210 -10.26 16.23 7.84
C HIS A 210 -9.35 15.50 6.86
N ILE A 211 -9.88 14.51 6.16
CA ILE A 211 -9.15 13.77 5.13
C ILE A 211 -9.86 13.95 3.80
N ARG A 212 -9.14 14.51 2.83
CA ARG A 212 -9.61 14.60 1.45
C ARG A 212 -9.02 13.49 0.62
N GLY A 213 -9.85 12.90 -0.24
CA GLY A 213 -9.45 11.80 -1.09
C GLY A 213 -10.42 11.52 -2.21
N ARG A 214 -10.16 10.43 -2.93
CA ARG A 214 -10.97 10.01 -4.07
C ARG A 214 -11.08 8.50 -4.21
N GLY A 215 -12.10 8.06 -4.92
CA GLY A 215 -12.47 6.66 -5.09
C GLY A 215 -13.47 6.15 -4.06
N GLU A 216 -13.89 4.90 -4.23
CA GLU A 216 -14.89 4.22 -3.41
C GLU A 216 -14.29 3.01 -2.69
N GLY A 217 -14.99 2.50 -1.68
CA GLY A 217 -14.59 1.31 -0.95
C GLY A 217 -14.37 1.57 0.54
N GLU A 218 -13.49 0.81 1.16
CA GLU A 218 -13.22 0.94 2.60
C GLU A 218 -12.01 1.85 2.82
N PHE A 219 -12.22 2.98 3.48
CA PHE A 219 -11.13 3.83 3.94
C PHE A 219 -10.62 3.34 5.28
N GLY A 220 -9.30 3.14 5.39
CA GLY A 220 -8.61 2.79 6.62
C GLY A 220 -7.70 3.91 7.14
N ALA A 221 -7.54 3.97 8.46
CA ALA A 221 -6.53 4.80 9.11
C ALA A 221 -6.07 4.18 10.44
N TYR A 222 -4.84 4.46 10.84
CA TYR A 222 -4.41 4.27 12.22
C TYR A 222 -4.96 5.41 13.08
N SER A 223 -5.52 5.07 14.24
CA SER A 223 -5.90 6.05 15.27
C SER A 223 -5.68 5.46 16.65
N ASN A 224 -4.80 6.04 17.46
CA ASN A 224 -4.55 5.51 18.82
C ASN A 224 -5.79 5.56 19.74
N LEU A 225 -6.65 6.57 19.54
CA LEU A 225 -7.90 6.76 20.25
C LEU A 225 -9.08 6.34 19.38
N ARG A 226 -10.14 5.83 19.99
CA ARG A 226 -11.41 5.59 19.30
C ARG A 226 -12.10 6.93 19.02
N PRO A 227 -12.43 7.27 17.76
CA PRO A 227 -13.20 8.47 17.45
C PRO A 227 -14.60 8.47 18.09
N LYS A 228 -15.20 9.65 18.27
CA LYS A 228 -16.59 9.79 18.71
C LYS A 228 -17.56 9.60 17.55
N SER A 229 -17.26 10.20 16.40
CA SER A 229 -18.08 10.14 15.20
C SER A 229 -17.23 10.28 13.94
N CYS A 230 -17.81 9.87 12.81
CA CYS A 230 -17.26 10.01 11.48
C CYS A 230 -18.36 10.48 10.53
N SER A 231 -18.04 11.43 9.66
CA SER A 231 -18.89 11.79 8.53
C SER A 231 -18.09 11.77 7.22
N VAL A 232 -18.79 11.50 6.12
CA VAL A 232 -18.24 11.53 4.76
C VAL A 232 -19.10 12.47 3.95
N ASN A 233 -18.51 13.54 3.40
CA ASN A 233 -19.24 14.58 2.67
C ASN A 233 -20.41 15.17 3.47
N SER A 234 -20.19 15.39 4.78
CA SER A 234 -21.19 15.89 5.74
C SER A 234 -22.37 14.96 6.04
N GLU A 235 -22.32 13.69 5.59
CA GLU A 235 -23.25 12.64 6.01
C GLU A 235 -22.61 11.78 7.10
N ASP A 236 -23.26 11.65 8.25
CA ASP A 236 -22.79 10.80 9.34
C ASP A 236 -22.84 9.32 8.94
N LEU A 237 -21.73 8.61 9.12
CA LEU A 237 -21.62 7.19 8.80
C LEU A 237 -21.10 6.40 10.00
N GLU A 238 -21.59 5.17 10.12
CA GLU A 238 -21.02 4.21 11.06
C GLU A 238 -19.61 3.81 10.62
N PHE A 239 -18.71 3.71 11.59
CA PHE A 239 -17.34 3.25 11.38
C PHE A 239 -17.03 2.06 12.27
N LYS A 240 -16.06 1.26 11.84
CA LYS A 240 -15.47 0.17 12.61
C LYS A 240 -14.18 0.67 13.26
N PHE A 241 -13.93 0.23 14.49
CA PHE A 241 -12.67 0.49 15.17
C PHE A 241 -12.18 -0.78 15.84
N ARG A 242 -11.02 -1.25 15.41
CA ARG A 242 -10.38 -2.48 15.86
C ARG A 242 -9.33 -2.13 16.92
N GLU A 243 -9.62 -2.46 18.17
CA GLU A 243 -8.79 -2.05 19.31
C GLU A 243 -7.40 -2.69 19.34
N GLU A 244 -7.28 -3.92 18.82
CA GLU A 244 -6.04 -4.72 18.89
C GLU A 244 -4.88 -4.10 18.10
N ASP A 245 -5.17 -3.49 16.95
CA ASP A 245 -4.16 -2.87 16.08
C ASP A 245 -4.46 -1.40 15.76
N LYS A 246 -5.50 -0.84 16.39
CA LYS A 246 -5.89 0.57 16.29
C LYS A 246 -6.30 0.99 14.87
N LEU A 247 -6.87 0.06 14.10
CA LEU A 247 -7.42 0.33 12.77
C LEU A 247 -8.83 0.92 12.88
N PHE A 248 -8.97 2.16 12.40
CA PHE A 248 -10.23 2.79 12.05
C PHE A 248 -10.59 2.44 10.60
N ALA A 249 -11.85 2.11 10.33
CA ALA A 249 -12.35 1.86 8.99
C ALA A 249 -13.78 2.40 8.77
N VAL A 250 -14.01 3.04 7.63
CA VAL A 250 -15.34 3.52 7.20
C VAL A 250 -15.57 3.21 5.72
N THR A 251 -16.79 2.84 5.36
CA THR A 251 -17.14 2.55 3.96
C THR A 251 -17.57 3.82 3.26
N ILE A 252 -16.87 4.17 2.18
CA ILE A 252 -17.21 5.28 1.29
C ILE A 252 -18.22 4.77 0.25
N PRO A 253 -19.42 5.36 0.17
CA PRO A 253 -20.43 4.97 -0.81
C PRO A 253 -19.97 5.18 -2.26
N ALA A 254 -20.36 4.27 -3.15
CA ALA A 254 -20.01 4.27 -4.58
C ALA A 254 -20.46 5.53 -5.36
N LYS A 255 -21.34 6.35 -4.78
CA LYS A 255 -21.79 7.60 -5.40
C LYS A 255 -20.73 8.71 -5.34
N ASN A 256 -19.71 8.56 -4.49
CA ASN A 256 -18.73 9.58 -4.21
C ASN A 256 -17.42 9.31 -4.97
N THR A 257 -17.17 10.05 -6.05
CA THR A 257 -15.87 10.00 -6.75
C THR A 257 -14.76 10.67 -5.96
N SER A 258 -15.13 11.66 -5.13
CA SER A 258 -14.27 12.34 -4.16
C SER A 258 -14.96 12.40 -2.81
N TRP A 259 -14.17 12.43 -1.74
CA TRP A 259 -14.69 12.43 -0.38
C TRP A 259 -13.88 13.37 0.52
N ASP A 260 -14.61 14.00 1.44
CA ASP A 260 -14.11 14.69 2.61
C ASP A 260 -14.58 13.92 3.85
N ILE A 261 -13.67 13.20 4.48
CA ILE A 261 -13.92 12.47 5.73
C ILE A 261 -13.60 13.40 6.88
N THR A 262 -14.55 13.57 7.79
CA THR A 262 -14.33 14.27 9.06
C THR A 262 -14.44 13.28 10.21
N ILE A 263 -13.34 13.10 10.94
CA ILE A 263 -13.28 12.26 12.15
C ILE A 263 -13.22 13.19 13.38
N CYS A 264 -14.20 13.06 14.27
CA CYS A 264 -14.29 13.86 15.50
C CYS A 264 -13.82 13.07 16.72
N TYR A 265 -13.00 13.70 17.57
CA TYR A 265 -12.47 13.14 18.81
C TYR A 265 -13.02 13.81 20.07
#